data_AF-A0AAW5Z839-F1
#
_entry.id   AF-A0AAW5Z839-F1
#
_cell.length_a   1.000
_cell.length_b   1.000
_cell.length_c   1.000
_cell.angle_alpha   90.00
_cell.angle_beta   90.00
_cell.angle_gamma   90.00
#
_symmetry.space_group_name_H-M   'P 1'
#
loop_
_entity.id
_entity.type
_entity.pdbx_description
1 polymer ?
#
loop_
_entity_poly.entity_id
_entity_poly.type
_entity_poly.pdbx_seq_one_letter_code
_entity_poly.pdbx_strand_id
1 'polypeptide(L)' 'KVNPVIPEVTNQSCFLVQGLDTTVMLAASAGQLELNVMEPVITFALFTSLKVMTNACNTLRTKCIDGITAN' A
#
# COMPACT_ATOMS: atom_id res chain seq x y z
N LYS A 1 12.68 25.81 8.56
CA LYS A 1 12.44 24.39 8.96
C LYS A 1 12.05 23.62 7.71
N VAL A 2 12.67 22.47 7.45
CA VAL A 2 12.33 21.59 6.33
C VAL A 2 11.87 20.26 6.92
N ASN A 3 10.72 19.75 6.49
CA ASN A 3 10.15 18.49 6.98
C ASN A 3 10.34 17.38 5.93
N PRO A 4 10.53 16.11 6.35
CA PRO A 4 10.69 14.97 5.45
C PRO A 4 9.34 14.47 4.90
N VAL A 5 8.62 15.33 4.17
CA VAL A 5 7.24 15.05 3.71
C VAL A 5 7.13 13.84 2.78
N ILE A 6 8.20 13.50 2.05
CA ILE A 6 8.21 12.35 1.13
C ILE A 6 8.30 11.01 1.91
N PRO A 7 9.20 10.84 2.89
CA PRO A 7 9.11 9.74 3.85
C PRO A 7 7.77 9.68 4.61
N GLU A 8 7.20 10.83 5.01
CA GLU A 8 5.93 10.87 5.74
C GLU A 8 4.75 10.30 4.91
N VAL A 9 4.62 10.67 3.63
CA VAL A 9 3.57 10.11 2.75
C VAL A 9 3.83 8.64 2.41
N THR A 10 5.11 8.23 2.35
CA THR A 10 5.47 6.82 2.17
C THR A 10 4.97 5.99 3.36
N ASN A 11 5.18 6.48 4.59
CA ASN A 11 4.73 5.79 5.79
C ASN A 11 3.20 5.64 5.85
N GLN A 12 2.46 6.70 5.48
CA GLN A 12 1.00 6.65 5.35
C GLN A 12 0.54 5.61 4.31
N SER A 13 1.25 5.52 3.18
CA SER A 13 0.99 4.52 2.15
C SER A 13 1.20 3.09 2.67
N CYS A 14 2.24 2.86 3.48
CA CYS A 14 2.48 1.58 4.14
C CYS A 14 1.36 1.20 5.13
N PHE A 15 0.85 2.15 5.91
CA PHE A 15 -0.28 1.88 6.82
C PHE A 15 -1.55 1.53 6.05
N LEU A 16 -1.83 2.22 4.94
CA LEU A 16 -2.96 1.90 4.08
C LEU A 16 -2.85 0.48 3.52
N VAL A 17 -1.68 0.09 2.99
CA VAL A 17 -1.48 -1.26 2.44
C VAL A 17 -1.67 -2.35 3.50
N GLN A 18 -1.22 -2.15 4.73
CA GLN A 18 -1.45 -3.09 5.83
C GLN A 18 -2.95 -3.28 6.15
N GLY A 19 -3.74 -2.19 6.12
CA GLY A 19 -5.19 -2.29 6.29
C GLY A 19 -5.88 -3.02 5.14
N LEU A 20 -5.43 -2.79 3.90
CA LEU A 20 -5.93 -3.49 2.72
C LEU A 20 -5.57 -4.98 2.75
N ASP A 21 -4.38 -5.33 3.20
CA ASP A 21 -3.94 -6.72 3.38
C ASP A 21 -4.81 -7.45 4.43
N THR A 22 -5.09 -6.80 5.56
CA THR A 22 -6.02 -7.34 6.57
C THR A 22 -7.41 -7.59 5.96
N THR A 23 -7.88 -6.70 5.09
CA THR A 23 -9.15 -6.86 4.37
C THR A 23 -9.12 -8.10 3.46
N VAL A 24 -8.02 -8.30 2.70
CA VAL A 24 -7.83 -9.48 1.86
C VAL A 24 -7.81 -10.75 2.70
N MET A 25 -7.07 -10.76 3.81
CA MET A 25 -6.97 -11.91 4.73
C MET A 25 -8.35 -12.34 5.23
N LEU A 26 -9.17 -11.39 5.71
CA LEU A 26 -10.50 -11.68 6.23
C LEU A 26 -11.49 -12.10 5.12
N ALA A 27 -11.42 -11.48 3.95
CA ALA A 27 -12.27 -11.82 2.83
C ALA A 27 -11.94 -13.21 2.25
N ALA A 28 -10.65 -13.56 2.18
CA ALA A 28 -10.19 -14.85 1.71
C ALA A 28 -10.62 -16.00 2.64
N SER A 29 -10.68 -15.76 3.95
CA SER A 29 -11.10 -16.77 4.94
C SER A 29 -12.62 -16.97 5.04
N ALA A 30 -13.42 -16.09 4.44
CA ALA A 30 -14.88 -16.11 4.49
C ALA A 30 -15.55 -16.92 3.35
N GLY A 31 -14.82 -17.81 2.68
CA GLY A 31 -15.38 -18.70 1.67
C GLY A 31 -16.43 -19.66 2.25
N GLN A 32 -17.49 -19.93 1.49
CA GLN A 32 -18.59 -20.79 1.94
C GLN A 32 -18.80 -21.92 0.93
N LEU A 33 -18.61 -23.16 1.40
CA LEU A 33 -18.73 -24.38 0.59
C LEU A 33 -17.82 -24.31 -0.65
N GLU A 34 -18.38 -24.30 -1.86
CA GLU A 34 -17.64 -24.38 -3.12
C GLU A 34 -17.17 -23.02 -3.66
N LEU A 35 -17.56 -21.90 -3.05
CA LEU A 35 -17.29 -20.58 -3.63
C LEU A 35 -16.97 -19.52 -2.56
N ASN A 36 -16.04 -18.63 -2.91
CA ASN A 36 -15.81 -17.39 -2.16
C ASN A 36 -16.44 -16.21 -2.91
N VAL A 37 -17.51 -15.63 -2.38
CA VAL A 37 -18.21 -14.48 -3.00
C VAL A 37 -17.56 -13.13 -2.72
N MET A 38 -16.50 -13.10 -1.90
CA MET A 38 -15.78 -11.88 -1.51
C MET A 38 -14.70 -11.48 -2.53
N GLU A 39 -14.59 -12.19 -3.65
CA GLU A 39 -13.64 -11.89 -4.74
C GLU A 39 -13.62 -10.41 -5.19
N PRO A 40 -14.75 -9.68 -5.27
CA PRO A 40 -14.72 -8.26 -5.65
C PRO A 40 -13.93 -7.38 -4.66
N VAL A 41 -14.07 -7.60 -3.35
CA VAL A 41 -13.36 -6.79 -2.34
C VAL A 41 -11.89 -7.18 -2.26
N ILE A 42 -11.56 -8.47 -2.41
CA ILE A 42 -10.18 -8.96 -2.49
C ILE A 42 -9.47 -8.27 -3.67
N THR A 43 -10.09 -8.31 -4.83
CA THR A 43 -9.53 -7.75 -6.07
C THR A 43 -9.32 -6.24 -5.94
N PHE A 44 -10.32 -5.53 -5.42
CA PHE A 44 -10.20 -4.09 -5.19
C PHE A 44 -9.06 -3.74 -4.23
N ALA A 45 -8.94 -4.45 -3.11
CA ALA A 45 -7.91 -4.21 -2.12
C ALA A 45 -6.49 -4.47 -2.68
N LEU A 46 -6.32 -5.56 -3.44
CA LEU A 46 -5.05 -5.91 -4.08
C LEU A 46 -4.62 -4.88 -5.14
N PHE A 47 -5.51 -4.49 -6.06
CA PHE A 47 -5.13 -3.51 -7.08
C PHE A 47 -4.90 -2.12 -6.50
N THR A 48 -5.65 -1.75 -5.45
CA THR A 48 -5.42 -0.49 -4.73
C THR A 48 -4.08 -0.49 -4.03
N SER A 49 -3.71 -1.57 -3.33
CA SER A 49 -2.44 -1.68 -2.62
C SER A 49 -1.25 -1.61 -3.58
N LEU A 50 -1.33 -2.32 -4.71
CA LEU A 50 -0.32 -2.28 -5.77
C LEU A 50 -0.13 -0.86 -6.34
N LYS A 51 -1.24 -0.18 -6.66
CA LYS A 51 -1.20 1.18 -7.20
C LYS A 51 -0.59 2.17 -6.21
N VAL A 52 -1.03 2.12 -4.95
CA VAL A 52 -0.53 3.01 -3.89
C VAL A 52 0.96 2.77 -3.66
N MET A 53 1.38 1.52 -3.49
CA MET A 53 2.77 1.19 -3.20
C MET A 53 3.71 1.56 -4.37
N THR A 54 3.27 1.30 -5.61
CA THR A 54 4.03 1.69 -6.81
C THR A 54 4.27 3.20 -6.84
N ASN A 55 3.22 3.99 -6.57
CA ASN A 55 3.33 5.45 -6.55
C ASN A 55 4.19 5.95 -5.39
N ALA A 56 4.07 5.35 -4.21
CA ALA A 56 4.87 5.68 -3.05
C ALA A 56 6.37 5.41 -3.30
N CYS A 57 6.74 4.24 -3.79
CA CYS A 57 8.11 3.89 -4.13
C CYS A 57 8.71 4.82 -5.19
N ASN A 58 7.97 5.09 -6.28
CA ASN A 58 8.43 6.01 -7.32
C ASN A 58 8.65 7.43 -6.80
N THR A 59 7.75 7.90 -5.93
CA THR A 59 7.84 9.23 -5.31
C THR A 59 9.00 9.30 -4.33
N LEU A 60 9.18 8.27 -3.49
CA LEU A 60 10.29 8.17 -2.56
C LEU A 60 11.63 8.19 -3.27
N ARG A 61 11.79 7.39 -4.34
CA ARG A 61 13.02 7.37 -5.15
C ARG A 61 13.34 8.76 -5.69
N THR A 62 12.43 9.29 -6.51
CA THR A 62 12.71 10.47 -7.35
C THR A 62 12.68 11.80 -6.58
N LYS A 63 11.95 11.88 -5.46
CA LYS A 63 11.80 13.12 -4.68
C LYS A 63 12.48 13.10 -3.32
N CYS A 64 13.14 12.01 -2.95
CA CYS A 64 13.88 11.92 -1.70
C CYS A 64 15.23 11.23 -1.92
N ILE A 65 15.24 9.93 -2.26
CA ILE A 65 16.45 9.10 -2.25
C ILE A 65 17.52 9.60 -3.24
N ASP A 66 17.14 9.90 -4.48
CA ASP A 66 18.10 10.28 -5.53
C ASP A 66 18.87 11.57 -5.20
N GLY A 67 18.37 12.40 -4.28
CA GLY A 67 18.97 13.66 -3.87
C GLY A 67 19.67 13.65 -2.51
N ILE A 68 19.78 12.50 -1.83
CA ILE A 68 20.42 12.42 -0.50
C ILE A 68 21.94 12.58 -0.63
N THR A 69 22.54 13.40 0.24
CA THR A 69 23.98 13.55 0.40
C THR A 69 24.39 13.28 1.85
N ALA A 70 25.58 12.70 2.04
CA ALA A 70 26.20 12.61 3.36
C ALA A 70 26.82 13.97 3.76
N ASN A 71 26.94 14.22 5.05
CA ASN A 71 27.65 15.37 5.62
C ASN A 71 29.06 14.98 6.03
#